data_AF-M1A2X0-F1
#
_entry.id   AF-M1A2X0-F1
#
_cell.length_a   1.000
_cell.length_b   1.000
_cell.length_c   1.000
_cell.angle_alpha   90.00
_cell.angle_beta   90.00
_cell.angle_gamma   90.00
#
_symmetry.space_group_name_H-M   'P 1'
#
loop_
_entity.id
_entity.type
_entity.pdbx_description
1 polymer ?
#
loop_
_entity_poly.entity_id
_entity_poly.type
_entity_poly.pdbx_seq_one_letter_code
_entity_poly.pdbx_strand_id
1 'polypeptide(L)'
;MKWDERIEAEGGKMAEISVGEDLRSLSADVISRACFGSSYFKGKNIFSKLRTLQKVISNTSILFGSPALGFLPSRQQKEIEILEKEIESLIWEAVKERERDQCLETHSNEKDLLHSILEGAINDGNVGENSSRKFIVDNCKNIYFAGHESTAVAASWCLMLLALHPEWQSRIREEMAQICPDGVLDAESVSKMKMVTHISH
;
A
#
# COMPACT_ATOMS: atom_id res chain seq x y z
N MET A 1 -5.51 -19.47 -9.31
CA MET A 1 -5.48 -18.20 -8.54
C MET A 1 -6.80 -18.03 -7.79
N LYS A 2 -6.86 -17.14 -6.78
CA LYS A 2 -8.07 -16.87 -5.97
C LYS A 2 -9.34 -16.59 -6.79
N TRP A 3 -9.20 -15.97 -7.97
CA TRP A 3 -10.33 -15.70 -8.86
C TRP A 3 -10.75 -16.92 -9.68
N ASP A 4 -9.80 -17.76 -10.12
CA ASP A 4 -10.10 -19.01 -10.83
C ASP A 4 -10.90 -19.97 -9.94
N GLU A 5 -10.51 -20.10 -8.67
CA GLU A 5 -11.23 -20.93 -7.69
C GLU A 5 -12.69 -20.46 -7.49
N ARG A 6 -12.94 -19.14 -7.53
CA ARG A 6 -14.30 -18.58 -7.45
C ARG A 6 -15.09 -18.87 -8.72
N ILE A 7 -14.45 -18.83 -9.89
CA ILE A 7 -15.10 -19.14 -11.18
C ILE A 7 -15.44 -20.64 -11.25
N GLU A 8 -14.54 -21.50 -10.78
CA GLU A 8 -14.76 -22.94 -10.69
C GLU A 8 -15.89 -23.30 -9.72
N ALA A 9 -15.98 -22.60 -8.58
CA ALA A 9 -17.05 -22.78 -7.61
C ALA A 9 -18.45 -22.46 -8.19
N GLU A 10 -18.54 -21.51 -9.12
CA GLU A 10 -19.78 -21.14 -9.83
C GLU A 10 -20.07 -22.05 -11.05
N GLY A 11 -19.37 -23.20 -11.16
CA GLY A 11 -19.60 -24.18 -12.22
C GLY A 11 -19.11 -23.74 -13.60
N GLY A 12 -18.15 -22.81 -13.66
CA GLY A 12 -17.42 -22.44 -14.88
C GLY A 12 -18.22 -21.68 -15.94
N LYS A 13 -19.40 -21.16 -15.61
CA LYS A 13 -20.25 -20.41 -16.56
C LYS A 13 -19.95 -18.92 -16.56
N MET A 14 -20.18 -18.28 -15.42
CA MET A 14 -20.02 -16.83 -15.23
C MET A 14 -19.98 -16.57 -13.73
N ALA A 15 -18.98 -15.82 -13.27
CA ALA A 15 -18.85 -15.42 -11.87
C ALA A 15 -18.74 -13.90 -11.78
N GLU A 16 -19.53 -13.29 -10.91
CA GLU A 16 -19.39 -11.87 -10.58
C GLU A 16 -18.37 -11.73 -9.45
N ILE A 17 -17.27 -11.02 -9.71
CA ILE A 17 -16.17 -10.87 -8.76
C ILE A 17 -15.99 -9.39 -8.43
N SER A 18 -16.26 -9.02 -7.17
CA SER A 18 -15.87 -7.72 -6.65
C SER A 18 -14.37 -7.71 -6.34
N VAL A 19 -13.59 -7.03 -7.18
CA VAL A 19 -12.11 -7.01 -7.10
C VAL A 19 -11.55 -5.91 -6.21
N GLY A 20 -12.37 -4.97 -5.74
CA GLY A 20 -11.89 -3.76 -5.03
C GLY A 20 -11.08 -4.06 -3.77
N GLU A 21 -11.53 -4.98 -2.93
CA GLU A 21 -10.76 -5.41 -1.74
C GLU A 21 -9.50 -6.21 -2.10
N ASP A 22 -9.55 -6.99 -3.18
CA ASP A 22 -8.40 -7.76 -3.65
C ASP A 22 -7.29 -6.82 -4.16
N LEU A 23 -7.66 -5.77 -4.91
CA LEU A 23 -6.72 -4.74 -5.40
C LEU A 23 -6.19 -3.87 -4.26
N ARG A 24 -7.00 -3.53 -3.25
CA ARG A 24 -6.51 -2.86 -2.04
C ARG A 24 -5.51 -3.71 -1.28
N SER A 25 -5.79 -5.00 -1.12
CA SER A 25 -4.86 -5.92 -0.47
C SER A 25 -3.56 -6.04 -1.26
N LEU A 26 -3.63 -6.15 -2.60
CA LEU A 26 -2.44 -6.20 -3.46
C LEU A 26 -1.60 -4.93 -3.34
N SER A 27 -2.25 -3.76 -3.42
CA SER A 27 -1.60 -2.46 -3.29
C SER A 27 -0.93 -2.28 -1.91
N ALA A 28 -1.61 -2.69 -0.84
CA ALA A 28 -1.06 -2.71 0.52
C ALA A 28 0.16 -3.65 0.64
N ASP A 29 0.13 -4.80 -0.04
CA ASP A 29 1.26 -5.73 -0.07
C ASP A 29 2.47 -5.16 -0.81
N VAL A 30 2.25 -4.51 -1.94
CA VAL A 30 3.31 -3.87 -2.75
C VAL A 30 3.97 -2.75 -1.95
N ILE A 31 3.19 -1.82 -1.41
CA ILE A 31 3.76 -0.71 -0.61
C ILE A 31 4.43 -1.25 0.67
N SER A 32 3.96 -2.37 1.23
CA SER A 32 4.62 -3.00 2.36
C SER A 32 6.01 -3.51 2.05
N ARG A 33 6.17 -4.19 0.91
CA ARG A 33 7.48 -4.66 0.46
C ARG A 33 8.40 -3.48 0.14
N ALA A 34 7.88 -2.43 -0.51
CA ALA A 34 8.65 -1.23 -0.82
C ALA A 34 9.10 -0.46 0.44
N CYS A 35 8.26 -0.41 1.47
CA CYS A 35 8.55 0.30 2.71
C CYS A 35 9.45 -0.49 3.66
N PHE A 36 9.16 -1.78 3.85
CA PHE A 36 9.71 -2.58 4.93
C PHE A 36 10.57 -3.76 4.46
N GLY A 37 10.73 -3.97 3.15
CA GLY A 37 11.61 -4.99 2.59
C GLY A 37 11.35 -6.38 3.18
N SER A 38 12.37 -6.96 3.81
CA SER A 38 12.30 -8.26 4.51
C SER A 38 11.28 -8.31 5.66
N SER A 39 10.97 -7.18 6.30
CA SER A 39 10.00 -7.06 7.39
C SER A 39 8.56 -6.76 6.90
N TYR A 40 8.25 -7.01 5.61
CA TYR A 40 6.94 -6.67 5.02
C TYR A 40 5.73 -7.27 5.76
N PHE A 41 5.86 -8.43 6.43
CA PHE A 41 4.75 -9.02 7.19
C PHE A 41 4.35 -8.11 8.37
N LYS A 42 5.32 -7.48 9.04
CA LYS A 42 5.05 -6.47 10.07
C LYS A 42 4.48 -5.20 9.47
N GLY A 43 4.98 -4.81 8.29
CA GLY A 43 4.41 -3.73 7.48
C GLY A 43 2.91 -3.93 7.25
N LYS A 44 2.46 -5.14 6.91
CA LYS A 44 1.01 -5.44 6.74
C LYS A 44 0.19 -5.15 8.00
N ASN A 45 0.70 -5.47 9.18
CA ASN A 45 0.02 -5.18 10.44
C ASN A 45 -0.08 -3.67 10.70
N ILE A 46 1.00 -2.93 10.43
CA ILE A 46 1.01 -1.45 10.51
C ILE A 46 -0.06 -0.87 9.57
N PHE A 47 -0.11 -1.34 8.32
CA PHE A 47 -1.08 -0.85 7.34
C PHE A 47 -2.52 -1.19 7.67
N SER A 48 -2.79 -2.39 8.20
CA SER A 48 -4.13 -2.76 8.66
C SER A 48 -4.65 -1.79 9.73
N LYS A 49 -3.78 -1.40 10.69
CA LYS A 49 -4.14 -0.39 11.70
C LYS A 49 -4.29 1.01 11.10
N LEU A 50 -3.43 1.41 10.17
CA LEU A 50 -3.57 2.69 9.46
C LEU A 50 -4.87 2.77 8.64
N ARG A 51 -5.30 1.67 8.03
CA ARG A 51 -6.59 1.58 7.33
C ARG A 51 -7.76 1.79 8.29
N THR A 52 -7.71 1.17 9.47
CA THR A 52 -8.72 1.36 10.51
C THR A 52 -8.74 2.82 10.97
N LEU A 53 -7.57 3.41 11.22
CA LEU A 53 -7.44 4.82 11.57
C LEU A 53 -8.06 5.75 10.51
N GLN A 54 -7.76 5.53 9.23
CA GLN A 54 -8.33 6.29 8.12
C GLN A 54 -9.87 6.19 8.07
N LYS A 55 -10.43 4.98 8.28
CA LYS A 55 -11.88 4.78 8.31
C LYS A 55 -12.53 5.55 9.46
N VAL A 56 -11.93 5.53 10.64
CA VAL A 56 -12.44 6.27 11.81
C VAL A 56 -12.42 7.77 11.52
N ILE A 57 -11.30 8.31 11.02
CA ILE A 57 -11.15 9.75 10.70
C ILE A 57 -12.15 10.20 9.61
N SER A 58 -12.30 9.43 8.53
CA SER A 58 -13.23 9.76 7.44
C SER A 58 -14.68 9.78 7.90
N ASN A 59 -15.07 8.86 8.78
CA ASN A 59 -16.40 8.85 9.38
C ASN A 59 -16.63 10.08 10.28
N THR A 60 -15.57 10.59 10.91
CA THR A 60 -15.64 11.84 11.68
C THR A 60 -15.83 13.07 10.80
N SER A 61 -15.16 13.16 9.64
CA SER A 61 -15.28 14.32 8.74
C SER A 61 -16.71 14.56 8.25
N ILE A 62 -17.53 13.51 8.15
CA ILE A 62 -18.96 13.60 7.80
C ILE A 62 -19.78 14.25 8.94
N LEU A 63 -19.38 14.06 10.20
CA LEU A 63 -20.05 14.63 11.37
C LEU A 63 -19.73 16.13 11.56
N PHE A 64 -18.58 16.61 11.06
CA PHE A 64 -18.13 18.00 11.20
C PHE A 64 -18.84 19.00 10.26
N GLY A 65 -19.71 18.55 9.35
CA GLY A 65 -20.53 19.43 8.50
C GLY A 65 -21.68 20.15 9.24
N SER A 66 -21.94 19.79 10.50
CA SER A 66 -22.96 20.44 11.34
C SER A 66 -22.31 21.28 12.45
N PRO A 67 -22.51 22.60 12.48
CA PRO A 67 -21.99 23.48 13.53
C PRO A 67 -22.46 23.14 14.96
N ALA A 68 -23.48 22.30 15.09
CA ALA A 68 -24.06 21.90 16.38
C ALA A 68 -23.33 20.73 17.07
N LEU A 69 -22.42 20.04 16.38
CA LEU A 69 -21.77 18.82 16.88
C LEU A 69 -20.28 19.02 17.19
N GLY A 70 -19.92 20.10 17.88
CA GLY A 70 -18.56 20.45 18.30
C GLY A 70 -17.88 19.47 19.28
N PHE A 71 -18.38 18.24 19.41
CA PHE A 71 -17.81 17.19 20.22
C PHE A 71 -17.71 15.92 19.37
N LEU A 72 -16.50 15.60 18.92
CA LEU A 72 -16.10 14.22 18.65
C LEU A 72 -16.62 13.37 19.84
N PRO A 73 -17.52 12.39 19.64
CA PRO A 73 -17.96 11.56 20.76
C PRO A 73 -16.71 10.92 21.35
N SER A 74 -16.44 11.16 22.63
CA SER A 74 -15.17 10.85 23.33
C SER A 74 -14.61 9.45 23.09
N ARG A 75 -15.47 8.50 22.67
CA ARG A 75 -15.09 7.16 22.23
C ARG A 75 -14.26 7.14 20.93
N GLN A 76 -14.62 7.89 19.90
CA GLN A 76 -13.88 7.93 18.62
C GLN A 76 -12.50 8.57 18.81
N GLN A 77 -12.43 9.64 19.60
CA GLN A 77 -11.16 10.27 19.95
C GLN A 77 -10.23 9.28 20.68
N LYS A 78 -10.76 8.53 21.65
CA LYS A 78 -10.01 7.45 22.33
C LYS A 78 -9.55 6.36 21.37
N GLU A 79 -10.40 5.97 20.42
CA GLU A 79 -10.06 4.95 19.41
C GLU A 79 -8.92 5.41 18.50
N ILE A 80 -8.96 6.67 18.05
CA ILE A 80 -7.86 7.31 17.30
C ILE A 80 -6.57 7.28 18.11
N GLU A 81 -6.59 7.74 19.36
CA GLU A 81 -5.40 7.76 20.23
C GLU A 81 -4.81 6.37 20.49
N ILE A 82 -5.66 5.34 20.64
CA ILE A 82 -5.22 3.96 20.80
C ILE A 82 -4.54 3.48 19.50
N LEU A 83 -5.19 3.68 18.35
CA LEU A 83 -4.64 3.27 17.05
C LEU A 83 -3.31 3.97 16.76
N GLU A 84 -3.19 5.27 17.05
CA GLU A 84 -1.95 6.01 16.86
C GLU A 84 -0.80 5.45 17.69
N LYS A 85 -1.05 5.13 18.97
CA LYS A 85 -0.04 4.52 19.84
C LYS A 85 0.37 3.13 19.37
N GLU A 86 -0.59 2.31 18.93
CA GLU A 86 -0.29 0.97 18.41
C GLU A 86 0.53 1.04 17.11
N ILE A 87 0.18 1.95 16.20
CA ILE A 87 0.93 2.18 14.96
C ILE A 87 2.36 2.62 15.27
N GLU A 88 2.52 3.58 16.18
CA GLU A 88 3.83 4.07 16.61
C GLU A 88 4.69 2.93 17.21
N SER A 89 4.10 2.08 18.07
CA SER A 89 4.79 0.94 18.66
C SER A 89 5.28 -0.03 17.59
N LEU A 90 4.42 -0.41 16.64
CA LEU A 90 4.76 -1.36 15.58
C LEU A 90 5.84 -0.83 14.64
N ILE A 91 5.77 0.45 14.27
CA ILE A 91 6.81 1.09 13.44
C ILE A 91 8.15 1.05 14.21
N TRP A 92 8.13 1.35 15.50
CA TRP A 92 9.35 1.34 16.30
C TRP A 92 9.94 -0.05 16.51
N GLU A 93 9.10 -1.07 16.64
CA GLU A 93 9.55 -2.47 16.65
C GLU A 93 10.24 -2.87 15.34
N ALA A 94 9.72 -2.41 14.19
CA ALA A 94 10.33 -2.65 12.89
C ALA A 94 11.69 -1.94 12.75
N VAL A 95 11.81 -0.71 13.26
CA VAL A 95 13.08 0.04 13.30
C VAL A 95 14.12 -0.70 14.15
N LYS A 96 13.77 -1.06 15.39
CA LYS A 96 14.70 -1.75 16.32
C LYS A 96 15.16 -3.10 15.83
N GLU A 97 14.30 -3.83 15.11
CA GLU A 97 14.69 -5.08 14.47
C GLU A 97 15.72 -4.83 13.39
N ARG A 98 15.50 -3.82 12.56
CA ARG A 98 16.44 -3.47 11.50
C ARG A 98 17.79 -3.00 12.03
N GLU A 99 17.82 -2.20 13.09
CA GLU A 99 19.06 -1.81 13.74
C GLU A 99 19.85 -3.03 14.23
N ARG A 100 19.16 -4.03 14.80
CA ARG A 100 19.78 -5.30 15.21
C ARG A 100 20.32 -6.09 14.02
N ASP A 101 19.57 -6.19 12.94
CA ASP A 101 19.97 -6.94 11.75
C ASP A 101 21.16 -6.30 11.01
N GLN A 102 21.26 -4.96 11.02
CA GLN A 102 22.42 -4.23 10.51
C GLN A 102 23.68 -4.45 11.36
N CYS A 103 23.55 -4.66 12.67
CA CYS A 103 24.68 -4.96 13.56
C CYS A 103 25.26 -6.37 13.35
N LEU A 104 24.54 -7.27 12.68
CA LEU A 104 24.91 -8.69 12.53
C LEU A 104 25.62 -9.00 11.19
N GLU A 105 26.09 -8.00 10.44
CA GLU A 105 26.80 -8.13 9.15
C GLU A 105 26.08 -8.94 8.05
N THR A 106 24.77 -9.17 8.18
CA THR A 106 23.94 -9.66 7.06
C THR A 106 23.73 -8.54 6.05
N HIS A 107 24.66 -8.38 5.11
CA HIS A 107 24.58 -7.45 3.98
C HIS A 107 23.43 -7.82 3.02
N SER A 108 22.20 -7.49 3.40
CA SER A 108 21.13 -7.22 2.46
C SER A 108 21.35 -5.82 1.89
N ASN A 109 21.97 -5.72 0.72
CA ASN A 109 22.25 -4.46 0.01
C ASN A 109 21.00 -3.71 -0.51
N GLU A 110 19.80 -4.22 -0.25
CA GLU A 110 18.56 -3.62 -0.73
C GLU A 110 18.10 -2.50 0.22
N LYS A 111 18.32 -1.25 -0.18
CA LYS A 111 17.83 -0.06 0.52
C LYS A 111 16.34 0.13 0.26
N ASP A 112 15.51 -0.20 1.24
CA ASP A 112 14.09 0.13 1.19
C ASP A 112 13.79 1.56 1.71
N LEU A 113 12.53 1.97 1.65
CA LEU A 113 12.15 3.33 2.05
C LEU A 113 12.35 3.57 3.55
N LEU A 114 12.12 2.58 4.41
CA LEU A 114 12.37 2.74 5.85
C LEU A 114 13.86 2.97 6.13
N HIS A 115 14.76 2.31 5.41
CA HIS A 115 16.19 2.59 5.51
C HIS A 115 16.50 4.04 5.12
N SER A 116 15.91 4.54 4.02
CA SER A 116 16.09 5.93 3.58
C SER A 116 15.56 6.95 4.61
N ILE A 117 14.43 6.65 5.26
CA ILE A 117 13.86 7.47 6.33
C ILE A 117 14.79 7.49 7.56
N LEU A 118 15.37 6.35 7.91
CA LEU A 118 16.33 6.24 9.02
C LEU A 118 17.61 7.03 8.75
N GLU A 119 18.19 6.89 7.55
CA GLU A 119 19.36 7.69 7.14
C GLU A 119 19.04 9.21 7.21
N GLY A 120 17.87 9.62 6.76
CA GLY A 120 17.41 11.01 6.87
C GLY A 120 17.29 11.49 8.32
N ALA A 121 16.74 10.67 9.21
CA ALA A 121 16.58 11.00 10.62
C ALA A 121 17.91 11.09 11.39
N ILE A 122 18.94 10.33 10.96
CA ILE A 122 20.29 10.34 11.55
C ILE A 122 21.10 11.54 11.04
N ASN A 123 21.01 11.83 9.74
CA ASN A 123 21.78 12.92 9.11
C ASN A 123 21.32 14.32 9.54
N ASP A 124 20.10 14.44 10.07
CA ASP A 124 19.60 15.66 10.71
C ASP A 124 20.12 15.79 12.16
N GLY A 125 21.46 15.76 12.31
CA GLY A 125 22.21 15.56 13.57
C GLY A 125 22.03 16.60 14.68
N ASN A 126 21.04 17.48 14.60
CA ASN A 126 20.63 18.45 15.62
C ASN A 126 19.24 18.17 16.23
N VAL A 127 18.65 17.02 15.91
CA VAL A 127 17.28 16.68 16.28
C VAL A 127 17.30 15.65 17.42
N GLY A 128 16.69 15.98 18.57
CA GLY A 128 16.60 15.07 19.70
C GLY A 128 15.80 13.79 19.37
N GLU A 129 16.04 12.70 20.11
CA GLU A 129 15.48 11.35 19.87
C GLU A 129 13.96 11.36 19.60
N ASN A 130 13.20 12.15 20.36
CA ASN A 130 11.75 12.28 20.18
C ASN A 130 11.36 12.84 18.81
N SER A 131 12.12 13.80 18.29
CA SER A 131 11.82 14.44 17.01
C SER A 131 12.21 13.53 15.83
N SER A 132 13.33 12.80 15.93
CA SER A 132 13.68 11.76 14.96
C SER A 132 12.64 10.62 14.94
N ARG A 133 12.18 10.20 16.12
CA ARG A 133 11.11 9.19 16.24
C ARG A 133 9.81 9.66 15.59
N LYS A 134 9.40 10.90 15.85
CA LYS A 134 8.23 11.51 15.20
C LYS A 134 8.39 11.57 13.69
N PHE A 135 9.55 12.00 13.20
CA PHE A 135 9.86 12.05 11.77
C PHE A 135 9.70 10.68 11.10
N ILE A 136 10.24 9.62 11.69
CA ILE A 136 10.14 8.26 11.14
C ILE A 136 8.68 7.82 11.06
N VAL A 137 7.93 7.98 12.15
CA VAL A 137 6.53 7.55 12.25
C VAL A 137 5.66 8.32 11.24
N ASP A 138 5.82 9.64 11.17
CA ASP A 138 5.02 10.50 10.29
C ASP A 138 5.30 10.20 8.80
N ASN A 139 6.56 9.96 8.42
CA ASN A 139 6.89 9.57 7.04
C ASN A 139 6.32 8.20 6.66
N CYS A 140 6.41 7.21 7.55
CA CYS A 140 5.79 5.90 7.33
C CYS A 140 4.27 6.00 7.15
N LYS A 141 3.59 6.83 7.96
CA LYS A 141 2.15 7.12 7.82
C LYS A 141 1.83 7.77 6.47
N ASN A 142 2.60 8.78 6.08
CA ASN A 142 2.38 9.53 4.83
C ASN A 142 2.52 8.65 3.59
N ILE A 143 3.56 7.82 3.53
CA ILE A 143 3.79 6.92 2.38
C ILE A 143 2.62 5.96 2.21
N TYR A 144 2.08 5.43 3.31
CA TYR A 144 0.90 4.58 3.26
C TYR A 144 -0.32 5.30 2.71
N PHE A 145 -0.66 6.46 3.27
CA PHE A 145 -1.84 7.22 2.87
C PHE A 145 -1.77 7.62 1.40
N ALA A 146 -0.57 7.98 0.92
CA ALA A 146 -0.36 8.34 -0.47
C ALA A 146 -0.45 7.13 -1.42
N GLY A 147 0.12 5.99 -1.05
CA GLY A 147 0.41 4.90 -1.99
C GLY A 147 -0.71 3.89 -2.20
N HIS A 148 -1.41 3.46 -1.14
CA HIS A 148 -2.18 2.22 -1.24
C HIS A 148 -3.58 2.40 -1.86
N GLU A 149 -4.38 3.36 -1.37
CA GLU A 149 -5.77 3.54 -1.87
C GLU A 149 -5.75 4.10 -3.29
N SER A 150 -4.88 5.06 -3.60
CA SER A 150 -4.76 5.67 -4.94
C SER A 150 -4.45 4.62 -6.01
N THR A 151 -3.46 3.76 -5.76
CA THR A 151 -3.07 2.67 -6.66
C THR A 151 -4.18 1.63 -6.82
N ALA A 152 -4.86 1.26 -5.72
CA ALA A 152 -5.96 0.29 -5.78
C ALA A 152 -7.16 0.83 -6.57
N VAL A 153 -7.49 2.12 -6.39
CA VAL A 153 -8.54 2.81 -7.14
C VAL A 153 -8.16 2.92 -8.62
N ALA A 154 -6.94 3.34 -8.94
CA ALA A 154 -6.45 3.41 -10.32
C ALA A 154 -6.50 2.04 -11.02
N ALA A 155 -6.06 0.97 -10.34
CA ALA A 155 -6.15 -0.39 -10.85
C ALA A 155 -7.61 -0.84 -11.06
N SER A 156 -8.52 -0.46 -10.15
CA SER A 156 -9.96 -0.77 -10.27
C SER A 156 -10.56 -0.08 -11.51
N TRP A 157 -10.26 1.21 -11.71
CA TRP A 157 -10.70 1.95 -12.89
C TRP A 157 -10.11 1.38 -14.18
N CYS A 158 -8.82 1.02 -14.18
CA CYS A 158 -8.17 0.39 -15.32
C CYS A 158 -8.87 -0.92 -15.71
N LEU A 159 -9.11 -1.83 -14.75
CA LEU A 159 -9.84 -3.07 -15.02
C LEU A 159 -11.25 -2.82 -15.55
N MET A 160 -11.96 -1.84 -14.98
CA MET A 160 -13.29 -1.48 -15.45
C MET A 160 -13.28 -0.94 -16.88
N LEU A 161 -12.35 -0.02 -17.20
CA LEU A 161 -12.20 0.54 -18.55
C LEU A 161 -11.84 -0.55 -19.56
N LEU A 162 -10.94 -1.47 -19.22
CA LEU A 162 -10.60 -2.60 -20.09
C LEU A 162 -11.78 -3.54 -20.32
N ALA A 163 -12.65 -3.74 -19.32
CA ALA A 163 -13.87 -4.53 -19.47
C ALA A 163 -14.91 -3.84 -20.37
N LEU A 164 -14.98 -2.51 -20.34
CA LEU A 164 -15.87 -1.70 -21.19
C LEU A 164 -15.33 -1.53 -22.63
N HIS A 165 -14.03 -1.74 -22.84
CA HIS A 165 -13.34 -1.57 -24.12
C HIS A 165 -12.55 -2.84 -24.54
N PRO A 166 -13.24 -3.94 -24.92
CA PRO A 166 -12.60 -5.23 -25.25
C PRO A 166 -11.58 -5.15 -26.40
N GLU A 167 -11.74 -4.18 -27.31
CA GLU A 167 -10.80 -3.91 -28.40
C GLU A 167 -9.43 -3.50 -27.86
N TRP A 168 -9.37 -2.68 -26.81
CA TRP A 168 -8.12 -2.28 -26.17
C TRP A 168 -7.54 -3.44 -25.36
N GLN A 169 -8.39 -4.19 -24.66
CA GLN A 169 -7.96 -5.37 -23.92
C GLN A 169 -7.33 -6.43 -24.84
N SER A 170 -7.88 -6.63 -26.03
CA SER A 170 -7.33 -7.56 -27.04
C SER A 170 -5.98 -7.10 -27.56
N ARG A 171 -5.85 -5.82 -27.93
CA ARG A 171 -4.59 -5.25 -28.41
C ARG A 171 -3.47 -5.32 -27.37
N ILE A 172 -3.78 -5.09 -26.09
CA ILE A 172 -2.80 -5.23 -25.00
C ILE A 172 -2.35 -6.69 -24.87
N ARG A 173 -3.27 -7.66 -24.97
CA ARG A 173 -2.91 -9.09 -24.92
C ARG A 173 -2.04 -9.50 -26.09
N GLU A 174 -2.32 -8.99 -27.29
CA GLU A 174 -1.47 -9.21 -28.47
C GLU A 174 -0.07 -8.61 -28.29
N GLU A 175 0.03 -7.38 -27.79
CA GLU A 175 1.31 -6.74 -27.48
C GLU A 175 2.10 -7.53 -26.43
N MET A 176 1.42 -8.00 -25.38
CA MET A 176 2.02 -8.86 -24.34
C MET A 176 2.54 -10.17 -24.92
N ALA A 177 1.78 -10.84 -25.79
CA ALA A 177 2.23 -12.09 -26.41
C ALA A 177 3.45 -11.90 -27.32
N GLN A 178 3.60 -10.73 -27.93
CA GLN A 178 4.76 -10.41 -28.78
C GLN A 178 6.01 -10.06 -27.97
N ILE A 179 5.85 -9.28 -26.89
CA ILE A 179 6.97 -8.80 -26.08
C ILE A 179 7.41 -9.86 -25.05
N CYS A 180 6.45 -10.60 -24.50
CA CYS A 180 6.64 -11.60 -23.44
C CYS A 180 6.09 -12.97 -23.88
N PRO A 181 6.70 -13.64 -24.89
CA PRO A 181 6.21 -14.93 -25.38
C PRO A 181 6.21 -16.03 -24.31
N ASP A 182 7.13 -15.94 -23.35
CA ASP A 182 7.24 -16.89 -22.22
C ASP A 182 6.31 -16.51 -21.03
N GLY A 183 5.51 -15.45 -21.17
CA GLY A 183 4.58 -14.96 -20.15
C GLY A 183 5.24 -14.24 -18.96
N VAL A 184 6.57 -14.12 -18.95
CA VAL A 184 7.31 -13.42 -17.88
C VAL A 184 7.30 -11.92 -18.18
N LEU A 185 6.59 -11.16 -17.35
CA LEU A 185 6.62 -9.69 -17.36
C LEU A 185 7.68 -9.21 -16.37
N ASP A 186 8.69 -8.49 -16.88
CA ASP A 186 9.66 -7.76 -16.07
C ASP A 186 9.61 -6.25 -16.36
N ALA A 187 10.37 -5.46 -15.60
CA ALA A 187 10.38 -4.00 -15.73
C ALA A 187 10.80 -3.55 -17.14
N GLU A 188 11.75 -4.26 -17.77
CA GLU A 188 12.20 -3.96 -19.11
C GLU A 188 11.10 -4.23 -20.15
N SER A 189 10.38 -5.34 -20.00
CA SER A 189 9.27 -5.71 -20.86
C SER A 189 8.12 -4.71 -20.76
N VAL A 190 7.76 -4.28 -19.55
CA VAL A 190 6.73 -3.25 -19.33
C VAL A 190 7.12 -1.94 -20.02
N SER A 191 8.39 -1.55 -19.99
CA SER A 191 8.86 -0.33 -20.68
C SER A 191 8.70 -0.38 -22.20
N LYS A 192 8.61 -1.58 -22.78
CA LYS A 192 8.41 -1.81 -24.22
C LYS A 192 6.92 -1.89 -24.61
N MET A 193 6.01 -2.02 -23.63
CA MET A 193 4.56 -2.11 -23.83
C MET A 193 3.93 -0.73 -24.04
N LYS A 194 3.95 -0.25 -25.28
CA LYS A 194 3.50 1.10 -25.63
C LYS A 194 2.02 1.29 -25.35
N MET A 195 1.21 0.26 -25.58
CA MET A 195 -0.24 0.33 -25.37
C MET A 195 -0.59 0.43 -23.88
N VAL A 196 0.13 -0.32 -23.04
CA VAL A 196 -0.04 -0.26 -21.58
C VAL A 196 0.33 1.13 -21.05
N THR A 197 1.45 1.70 -21.53
CA THR A 197 1.86 3.06 -21.12
C THR A 197 0.89 4.15 -21.58
N HIS A 198 0.14 3.94 -22.68
CA HIS A 198 -0.83 4.90 -23.19
C HIS A 198 -2.14 4.96 -22.40
N ILE A 199 -2.52 3.87 -21.71
CA ILE A 199 -3.75 3.79 -20.91
C ILE A 199 -3.51 4.25 -19.47
N SER A 200 -2.25 4.26 -19.02
CA SER A 200 -1.84 4.72 -17.69
C SER A 200 -1.64 6.23 -17.55
N HIS A 201 -1.76 6.99 -18.64
CA HIS A 201 -1.65 8.46 -18.69
C HIS A 201 -2.99 9.09 -19.08
#